data_AF-A0A0Q4NFA0-F1
#
_entry.id   AF-A0A0Q4NFA0-F1
#
_cell.length_a   1.000
_cell.length_b   1.000
_cell.length_c   1.000
_cell.angle_alpha   90.00
_cell.angle_beta   90.00
_cell.angle_gamma   90.00
#
_symmetry.space_group_name_H-M   'P 1'
#
loop_
_entity.id
_entity.type
_entity.pdbx_description
1 polymer ?
#
loop_
_entity_poly.entity_id
_entity_poly.type
_entity_poly.pdbx_seq_one_letter_code
_entity_poly.pdbx_strand_id
1 'polypeptide(L)'
;MLTIAEAQAVEVLFGRYQKLIASHMAELQDLPEKCRGEHLSRLCAEAMQNAHRYPFDKLSRWMGFVQGVLAVKGLVDVDEEREFSRPYLHALHQGPIPTFSG
;
A
#
# COMPACT_ATOMS: atom_id res chain seq x y z
N MET A 1 -2.90 -4.04 -16.88
CA MET A 1 -2.48 -2.64 -16.67
C MET A 1 -3.64 -1.96 -15.96
N LEU A 2 -3.39 -1.20 -14.89
CA LEU A 2 -4.48 -0.58 -14.14
C LEU A 2 -5.23 0.43 -15.00
N THR A 3 -6.54 0.56 -14.81
CA THR A 3 -7.31 1.69 -15.33
C THR A 3 -6.93 2.98 -14.60
N ILE A 4 -7.39 4.13 -15.10
CA ILE A 4 -7.15 5.43 -14.46
C ILE A 4 -7.71 5.45 -13.03
N ALA A 5 -8.93 4.95 -12.82
CA ALA A 5 -9.56 4.93 -11.50
C ALA A 5 -8.81 4.00 -10.54
N GLU A 6 -8.34 2.86 -11.04
CA GLU A 6 -7.56 1.90 -10.26
C GLU A 6 -6.18 2.47 -9.86
N ALA A 7 -5.51 3.17 -10.77
CA ALA A 7 -4.25 3.87 -10.48
C ALA A 7 -4.45 4.99 -9.44
N GLN A 8 -5.52 5.78 -9.56
CA GLN A 8 -5.88 6.80 -8.57
C GLN A 8 -6.15 6.20 -7.18
N ALA A 9 -6.84 5.06 -7.12
CA ALA A 9 -7.07 4.34 -5.86
C ALA A 9 -5.74 3.93 -5.20
N VAL A 10 -4.80 3.39 -5.98
CA VAL A 10 -3.45 3.06 -5.51
C VAL A 10 -2.70 4.31 -5.02
N GLU A 11 -2.78 5.42 -5.76
CA GLU A 11 -2.14 6.68 -5.39
C GLU A 11 -2.67 7.25 -4.07
N VAL A 12 -3.98 7.18 -3.85
CA VAL A 12 -4.59 7.62 -2.58
C VAL A 12 -4.07 6.79 -1.40
N LEU A 13 -4.01 5.46 -1.56
CA LEU A 13 -3.55 4.56 -0.50
C LEU A 13 -2.08 4.78 -0.17
N PHE A 14 -1.19 4.76 -1.17
CA PHE A 14 0.25 5.01 -0.93
C PHE A 14 0.53 6.45 -0.48
N GLY A 15 -0.24 7.43 -0.94
CA GLY A 15 -0.13 8.81 -0.51
C GLY A 15 -0.47 9.01 0.97
N ARG A 16 -1.47 8.28 1.49
CA ARG A 16 -1.77 8.25 2.92
C ARG A 16 -0.59 7.69 3.72
N TYR A 17 -0.07 6.53 3.30
CA TYR A 17 1.06 5.91 4.01
C TYR A 17 2.31 6.78 3.98
N GLN A 18 2.61 7.42 2.85
CA GLN A 18 3.76 8.32 2.74
C GLN A 18 3.66 9.48 3.75
N LYS A 19 2.47 10.07 3.94
CA LYS A 19 2.26 11.15 4.93
C LYS A 19 2.44 10.66 6.37
N LEU A 20 1.92 9.47 6.70
CA LEU A 20 2.11 8.84 8.01
C LEU A 20 3.59 8.58 8.28
N ILE A 21 4.27 7.94 7.32
CA ILE A 21 5.71 7.66 7.37
C ILE A 21 6.53 8.94 7.57
N ALA A 22 6.23 10.00 6.82
CA ALA A 22 6.93 11.28 6.94
C ALA A 22 6.76 11.90 8.33
N SER A 23 5.59 11.75 8.95
CA SER A 23 5.29 12.31 10.27
C SER A 23 5.92 11.52 11.43
N HIS A 24 6.32 10.26 11.20
CA HIS A 24 6.84 9.35 12.22
C HIS A 24 8.22 8.78 11.85
N MET A 25 9.04 9.55 11.10
CA MET A 25 10.37 9.12 10.64
C MET A 25 11.26 8.59 11.76
N ALA A 26 11.27 9.29 12.91
CA ALA A 26 12.09 8.91 14.06
C ALA A 26 11.69 7.53 14.62
N GLU A 27 10.40 7.23 14.70
CA GLU A 27 9.88 5.97 15.24
C GLU A 27 10.19 4.75 14.34
N LEU A 28 10.51 5.02 13.08
CA LEU A 28 10.87 4.03 12.07
C LEU A 28 12.39 3.88 11.89
N GLN A 29 13.21 4.70 12.55
CA GLN A 29 14.66 4.74 12.31
C GLN A 29 15.39 3.47 12.79
N ASP A 30 14.97 2.92 13.92
CA ASP A 30 15.62 1.76 14.56
C ASP A 30 15.23 0.42 13.93
N LEU A 31 14.38 0.43 12.90
CA LEU A 31 13.98 -0.77 12.18
C LEU A 31 15.10 -1.28 11.26
N PRO A 32 15.03 -2.56 10.83
CA PRO A 32 15.86 -3.06 9.74
C PRO A 32 15.73 -2.16 8.50
N GLU A 33 16.80 -2.02 7.72
CA GLU A 33 16.91 -1.04 6.62
C GLU A 33 15.66 -0.96 5.72
N LYS A 34 15.12 -2.12 5.29
CA LYS A 34 13.93 -2.20 4.42
C LYS A 34 12.64 -1.73 5.08
N CYS A 35 12.60 -1.68 6.41
CA CYS A 35 11.45 -1.25 7.18
C CYS A 35 11.60 0.20 7.68
N ARG A 36 12.73 0.86 7.42
CA ARG A 36 12.94 2.26 7.84
C ARG A 36 12.09 3.21 7.02
N GLY A 37 11.73 4.34 7.63
CA GLY A 37 10.88 5.36 7.02
C GLY A 37 11.35 5.80 5.64
N GLU A 38 12.65 5.99 5.43
CA GLU A 38 13.21 6.36 4.12
C GLU A 38 12.93 5.31 3.04
N HIS A 39 13.09 4.03 3.36
CA HIS A 39 12.82 2.95 2.41
C HIS A 39 11.33 2.85 2.12
N LEU A 40 10.49 2.87 3.15
CA LEU A 40 9.04 2.81 3.00
C LEU A 40 8.50 4.00 2.19
N SER A 41 8.98 5.22 2.47
CA SER A 41 8.60 6.43 1.75
C SER A 41 8.99 6.38 0.28
N ARG A 42 10.19 5.88 -0.04
CA ARG A 42 10.65 5.66 -1.42
C ARG A 42 9.78 4.64 -2.14
N LEU A 43 9.43 3.55 -1.46
CA LEU A 43 8.56 2.50 -2.00
C LEU A 43 7.15 3.04 -2.30
N CYS A 44 6.60 3.89 -1.41
CA CYS A 44 5.35 4.60 -1.67
C CYS A 44 5.46 5.53 -2.89
N ALA A 45 6.53 6.32 -2.99
CA ALA A 45 6.75 7.23 -4.11
C ALA A 45 6.87 6.48 -5.45
N GLU A 46 7.64 5.39 -5.48
CA GLU A 46 7.82 4.57 -6.67
C GLU A 46 6.51 3.92 -7.11
N ALA A 47 5.71 3.42 -6.16
CA ALA A 47 4.40 2.85 -6.45
C ALA A 47 3.45 3.87 -7.09
N MET A 48 3.40 5.10 -6.56
CA MET A 48 2.56 6.17 -7.13
C MET A 48 3.05 6.57 -8.53
N GLN A 49 4.35 6.80 -8.71
CA GLN A 49 4.93 7.18 -10.02
C GLN A 49 4.70 6.12 -11.10
N ASN A 50 4.59 4.85 -10.71
CA ASN A 50 4.47 3.71 -11.63
C ASN A 50 3.14 2.97 -11.50
N ALA A 51 2.10 3.57 -10.91
CA ALA A 51 0.81 2.92 -10.68
C ALA A 51 0.19 2.37 -11.97
N HIS A 52 0.32 3.10 -13.08
CA HIS A 52 -0.15 2.68 -14.40
C HIS A 52 0.75 1.64 -15.09
N ARG A 53 1.99 1.43 -14.63
CA ARG A 53 2.98 0.54 -15.28
C ARG A 53 3.09 -0.80 -14.59
N TYR A 54 3.01 -0.81 -13.27
CA TYR A 54 3.23 -2.02 -12.49
C TYR A 54 1.99 -2.93 -12.46
N PRO A 55 2.18 -4.26 -12.45
CA PRO A 55 1.08 -5.18 -12.20
C PRO A 55 0.47 -4.93 -10.83
N PHE A 56 -0.86 -5.06 -10.73
CA PHE A 56 -1.58 -4.85 -9.48
C PHE A 56 -1.10 -5.77 -8.34
N ASP A 57 -0.77 -7.03 -8.64
CA ASP A 57 -0.22 -7.97 -7.64
C ASP A 57 1.08 -7.44 -6.99
N LYS A 58 1.95 -6.81 -7.79
CA LYS A 58 3.18 -6.21 -7.27
C LYS A 58 2.86 -5.05 -6.32
N LEU A 59 1.98 -4.16 -6.74
CA LEU A 59 1.55 -2.99 -5.96
C LEU A 59 0.84 -3.42 -4.66
N SER A 60 0.01 -4.47 -4.72
CA SER A 60 -0.69 -5.03 -3.55
C SER A 60 0.27 -5.62 -2.53
N ARG A 61 1.28 -6.38 -2.98
CA ARG A 61 2.32 -6.91 -2.07
C ARG A 61 3.12 -5.80 -1.39
N TRP A 62 3.44 -4.74 -2.13
CA TRP A 62 4.12 -3.56 -1.61
C TRP A 62 3.28 -2.81 -0.59
N MET A 63 2.00 -2.64 -0.87
CA MET A 63 1.05 -2.02 0.04
C MET A 63 0.92 -2.80 1.35
N GLY A 64 0.72 -4.12 1.25
CA GLY A 64 0.65 -5.00 2.42
C GLY A 64 1.94 -4.99 3.25
N PHE A 65 3.11 -4.90 2.60
CA PHE A 65 4.39 -4.74 3.29
C PHE A 65 4.44 -3.43 4.10
N VAL A 66 4.08 -2.29 3.49
CA VAL A 66 4.06 -0.99 4.17
C VAL A 66 3.06 -1.00 5.32
N GLN A 67 1.82 -1.45 5.08
CA GLN A 67 0.78 -1.56 6.10
C GLN A 67 1.24 -2.43 7.28
N GLY A 68 1.86 -3.58 7.00
CA GLY A 68 2.36 -4.48 8.04
C GLY A 68 3.42 -3.83 8.93
N VAL A 69 4.36 -3.08 8.36
CA VAL A 69 5.37 -2.37 9.16
C VAL A 69 4.72 -1.27 10.01
N LEU A 70 3.80 -0.48 9.44
CA LEU A 70 3.09 0.57 10.17
C LEU A 70 2.24 -0.01 11.31
N ALA A 71 1.57 -1.15 11.08
CA ALA A 71 0.73 -1.81 12.07
C ALA A 71 1.56 -2.35 13.25
N VAL A 72 2.70 -3.00 12.98
CA VAL A 72 3.61 -3.49 14.04
C VAL A 72 4.17 -2.33 14.88
N LYS A 73 4.31 -1.14 14.29
CA LYS A 73 4.72 0.08 14.99
C LYS A 73 3.57 0.80 15.70
N GLY A 74 2.34 0.32 15.58
CA GLY A 74 1.16 0.96 16.16
C GLY A 74 0.78 2.29 15.50
N LEU A 75 1.28 2.55 14.29
CA LEU A 75 1.00 3.80 13.54
C LEU A 75 -0.32 3.73 12.77
N VAL A 76 -0.82 2.52 12.56
CA VAL A 76 -2.13 2.25 11.98
C VAL A 76 -2.80 1.11 12.73
N ASP A 77 -4.11 1.16 12.82
CA ASP A 77 -4.93 0.03 13.26
C ASP A 77 -5.39 -0.79 12.04
N VAL A 78 -5.37 -2.12 12.16
CA VAL A 78 -5.67 -3.02 11.05
C VAL A 78 -7.14 -2.95 10.65
N ASP A 79 -8.05 -2.83 11.62
CA ASP A 79 -9.49 -2.76 11.34
C ASP A 79 -9.85 -1.42 10.72
N GLU A 80 -9.30 -0.32 11.23
CA GLU A 80 -9.47 1.01 10.64
C GLU A 80 -8.92 1.07 9.20
N GLU A 81 -7.72 0.54 8.97
CA GLU A 81 -7.11 0.52 7.64
C GLU A 81 -7.87 -0.38 6.67
N ARG A 82 -8.45 -1.48 7.16
CA ARG A 82 -9.31 -2.34 6.35
C ARG A 82 -10.57 -1.60 5.91
N GLU A 83 -11.24 -0.89 6.81
CA GLU A 83 -12.43 -0.10 6.45
C GLU A 83 -12.09 1.06 5.51
N PHE A 84 -10.96 1.74 5.74
CA PHE A 84 -10.48 2.81 4.86
C PHE A 84 -10.12 2.31 3.46
N SER A 85 -9.38 1.20 3.36
CA SER A 85 -8.85 0.71 2.09
C SER A 85 -9.88 -0.06 1.24
N ARG A 86 -10.91 -0.64 1.86
CA ARG A 86 -11.89 -1.51 1.17
C ARG A 86 -12.59 -0.84 -0.02
N PRO A 87 -13.09 0.41 0.03
CA PRO A 87 -13.72 1.04 -1.14
C PRO A 87 -12.76 1.17 -2.32
N TYR A 88 -11.49 1.48 -2.05
CA TYR A 88 -10.45 1.63 -3.05
C TYR A 88 -10.03 0.29 -3.65
N LEU A 89 -9.87 -0.75 -2.82
CA LEU A 89 -9.47 -2.08 -3.26
C LEU A 89 -10.60 -2.85 -3.93
N HIS A 90 -11.86 -2.67 -3.51
CA HIS A 90 -13.00 -3.33 -4.13
C HIS A 90 -13.19 -2.90 -5.59
N ALA A 91 -12.86 -1.64 -5.92
CA ALA A 91 -12.80 -1.16 -7.29
C ALA A 91 -11.74 -1.88 -8.15
N LEU A 92 -10.70 -2.48 -7.54
CA LEU A 92 -9.58 -3.18 -8.20
C LEU A 92 -9.86 -4.68 -8.42
N HIS A 93 -10.86 -5.25 -7.74
CA HIS A 93 -11.09 -6.69 -7.66
C HIS A 93 -12.29 -7.20 -8.47
N GLN A 94 -12.88 -6.42 -9.38
CA GLN A 94 -13.99 -6.87 -10.25
C GLN A 94 -13.57 -7.87 -11.35
N GLY A 95 -12.48 -8.60 -11.17
CA GLY A 95 -12.10 -9.71 -12.02
C GLY A 95 -12.87 -10.99 -11.67
N PRO A 96 -13.08 -11.92 -12.63
CA PRO A 96 -13.68 -13.21 -12.33
C PRO A 96 -12.85 -13.95 -11.29
N ILE A 97 -13.51 -14.48 -10.25
CA ILE A 97 -12.89 -15.38 -9.28
C ILE A 97 -12.41 -16.61 -10.05
N PRO A 98 -11.11 -16.97 -10.02
CA PRO A 98 -10.65 -18.21 -10.61
C PRO A 98 -11.33 -19.37 -9.88
N THR A 99 -12.28 -20.03 -10.52
CA THR A 99 -12.81 -21.29 -10.04
C THR A 99 -11.75 -22.34 -10.31
N PHE A 100 -11.15 -22.87 -9.25
CA PHE A 100 -10.35 -24.09 -9.35
C PHE A 100 -11.31 -25.23 -9.69
N SER A 101 -11.33 -25.64 -10.95
CA SER A 101 -11.90 -26.93 -11.34
C SER A 101 -10.98 -28.01 -10.79
N GLY A 102 -11.45 -28.72 -9.76
CA GLY A 102 -10.76 -29.87 -9.18
C GLY A 102 -10.71 -31.07 -10.11
#